data_AF-A0A1H6ED22-F1
#
_entry.id   AF-A0A1H6ED22-F1
#
_cell.length_a   1.000
_cell.length_b   1.000
_cell.length_c   1.000
_cell.angle_alpha   90.00
_cell.angle_beta   90.00
_cell.angle_gamma   90.00
#
_symmetry.space_group_name_H-M   'P 1'
#
loop_
_entity.id
_entity.type
_entity.pdbx_description
1 polymer ?
#
loop_
_entity_poly.entity_id
_entity_poly.type
_entity_poly.pdbx_seq_one_letter_code
_entity_poly.pdbx_strand_id
1 'polypeptide(L)'
;MESARQLLLSLEKLARKGGTFSTNPDVKPYAFYGGQHLSVSQVIRANLWKFHLSATSRNVLDHMTVHHDDQALVQMTQASLAVKFGCSQSKVSRAVGELTRHNFAWKERRGQYRLHPLYAYRWGSRKQRTLLAKLGKDTLTNKEIVIPSVRKETSR
;
A
#
# COMPACT_ATOMS: atom_id res chain seq x y z
N MET A 1 38.12 8.31 -25.16
CA MET A 1 37.80 7.88 -26.53
C MET A 1 37.97 6.38 -26.58
N GLU A 2 36.88 5.62 -26.68
CA GLU A 2 36.97 4.16 -26.82
C GLU A 2 37.75 3.81 -28.08
N SER A 3 38.74 2.93 -27.94
CA SER A 3 39.64 2.54 -29.02
C SER A 3 38.87 1.79 -30.10
N ALA A 4 39.14 2.08 -31.38
CA ALA A 4 38.54 1.37 -32.53
C ALA A 4 38.67 -0.17 -32.43
N ARG A 5 39.68 -0.65 -31.69
CA ARG A 5 39.90 -2.07 -31.41
C ARG A 5 38.85 -2.67 -30.45
N GLN A 6 38.33 -1.90 -29.51
CA GLN A 6 37.24 -2.32 -28.61
C GLN A 6 35.89 -2.35 -29.34
N LEU A 7 35.67 -1.43 -30.28
CA LEU A 7 34.48 -1.44 -31.16
C LEU A 7 34.45 -2.66 -32.08
N LEU A 8 35.59 -3.08 -32.63
CA LEU A 8 35.66 -4.27 -33.47
C LEU A 8 35.36 -5.56 -32.68
N LEU A 9 35.87 -5.67 -31.45
CA LEU A 9 35.61 -6.82 -30.58
C LEU A 9 34.15 -6.91 -30.12
N SER A 10 33.49 -5.76 -29.90
CA SER A 10 32.06 -5.73 -29.55
C SER A 10 31.18 -6.07 -30.75
N LEU A 11 31.55 -5.63 -31.96
CA LEU A 11 30.89 -6.00 -33.22
C LEU A 11 30.99 -7.52 -33.53
N GLU A 12 32.16 -8.14 -33.36
CA GLU A 12 32.31 -9.59 -33.54
C GLU A 12 31.48 -10.41 -32.54
N LYS A 13 31.43 -9.97 -31.28
CA LYS A 13 30.58 -10.60 -30.26
C LYS A 13 29.09 -10.47 -30.58
N LEU A 14 28.68 -9.37 -31.20
CA LEU A 14 27.31 -9.10 -31.63
C LEU A 14 26.91 -9.91 -32.85
N ALA A 15 27.78 -10.02 -33.85
CA ALA A 15 27.56 -10.84 -35.04
C ALA A 15 27.35 -12.32 -34.69
N ARG A 16 28.06 -12.82 -33.67
CA ARG A 16 27.87 -14.19 -33.15
C ARG A 16 26.60 -14.39 -32.32
N LYS A 17 25.99 -13.32 -31.78
CA LYS A 17 24.84 -13.40 -30.85
C LYS A 17 23.52 -12.86 -31.43
N GLY A 18 23.52 -12.36 -32.67
CA GLY A 18 22.32 -11.85 -33.34
C GLY A 18 21.65 -10.66 -32.63
N GLY A 19 22.42 -9.84 -31.92
CA GLY A 19 21.88 -8.72 -31.12
C GLY A 19 21.86 -7.39 -31.86
N THR A 20 20.94 -6.51 -31.49
CA THR A 20 20.90 -5.09 -31.86
C THR A 20 21.59 -4.22 -30.80
N PHE A 21 22.21 -3.12 -31.22
CA PHE A 21 22.71 -2.09 -30.29
C PHE A 21 21.51 -1.38 -29.63
N SER A 22 21.35 -1.54 -28.32
CA SER A 22 20.44 -0.71 -27.53
C SER A 22 21.23 0.48 -26.98
N THR A 23 20.83 1.69 -27.34
CA THR A 23 21.39 2.96 -26.82
C THR A 23 20.84 3.34 -25.46
N ASN A 24 20.03 2.49 -24.82
CA ASN A 24 19.56 2.76 -23.46
C ASN A 24 20.73 2.53 -22.48
N PRO A 25 21.14 3.54 -21.69
CA PRO A 25 22.11 3.33 -20.63
C PRO A 25 21.60 2.23 -19.71
N ASP A 26 22.52 1.47 -19.08
CA ASP A 26 22.18 0.48 -18.06
C ASP A 26 21.32 1.16 -16.99
N VAL A 27 20.00 0.95 -17.08
CA VAL A 27 19.04 1.43 -16.10
C VAL A 27 19.35 0.63 -14.87
N LYS A 28 20.05 1.24 -13.90
CA LYS A 28 20.21 0.64 -12.57
C LYS A 28 18.83 0.14 -12.14
N PRO A 29 18.66 -1.17 -11.91
CA PRO A 29 17.36 -1.69 -11.52
C PRO A 29 16.93 -0.89 -10.29
N TYR A 30 15.75 -0.26 -10.36
CA TYR A 30 15.21 0.55 -9.28
C TYR A 30 15.34 -0.25 -7.98
N ALA A 31 16.28 0.16 -7.11
CA ALA A 31 16.79 -0.67 -6.03
C ALA A 31 15.84 -0.61 -4.83
N PHE A 32 14.74 -1.33 -4.94
CA PHE A 32 13.83 -1.55 -3.83
C PHE A 32 14.03 -2.96 -3.28
N TYR A 33 14.06 -3.08 -1.96
CA TYR A 33 14.10 -4.38 -1.31
C TYR A 33 12.90 -5.24 -1.73
N GLY A 34 13.17 -6.44 -2.23
CA GLY A 34 12.16 -7.45 -2.54
C GLY A 34 11.38 -7.28 -3.85
N GLY A 35 11.72 -6.31 -4.70
CA GLY A 35 11.14 -6.17 -6.05
C GLY A 35 9.63 -5.89 -6.12
N GLN A 36 8.97 -5.73 -4.97
CA GLN A 36 7.54 -5.43 -4.86
C GLN A 36 7.33 -4.04 -4.25
N HIS A 37 6.47 -3.24 -4.86
CA HIS A 37 6.12 -1.90 -4.36
C HIS A 37 4.63 -1.80 -4.16
N LEU A 38 4.26 -1.21 -3.04
CA LEU A 38 2.88 -0.89 -2.74
C LEU A 38 2.73 0.63 -2.74
N SER A 39 1.71 1.12 -3.44
CA SER A 39 1.42 2.55 -3.47
C SER A 39 0.15 2.83 -2.66
N VAL A 40 0.29 3.59 -1.58
CA VAL A 40 -0.81 4.05 -0.70
C VAL A 40 -1.12 5.53 -0.92
N SER A 41 -2.24 6.01 -0.37
CA SER A 41 -2.53 7.44 -0.33
C SER A 41 -1.51 8.22 0.49
N GLN A 42 -0.71 9.05 -0.19
CA GLN A 42 0.30 9.91 0.42
C GLN A 42 -0.32 10.92 1.39
N VAL A 43 -1.44 11.54 1.02
CA VAL A 43 -2.13 12.54 1.85
C VAL A 43 -2.59 11.93 3.16
N ILE A 44 -3.23 10.75 3.11
CA ILE A 44 -3.66 10.05 4.33
C ILE A 44 -2.44 9.63 5.13
N ARG A 45 -1.41 9.04 4.49
CA ARG A 45 -0.17 8.60 5.18
C ARG A 45 0.51 9.75 5.92
N ALA A 46 0.62 10.93 5.29
CA ALA A 46 1.21 12.13 5.89
C ALA A 46 0.41 12.67 7.09
N ASN A 47 -0.89 12.40 7.14
CA ASN A 47 -1.78 12.85 8.22
C ASN A 47 -2.14 11.75 9.22
N LEU A 48 -1.53 10.56 9.15
CA LEU A 48 -1.88 9.44 10.04
C LEU A 48 -1.70 9.75 11.53
N TRP A 49 -0.78 10.65 11.87
CA TRP A 49 -0.55 11.08 13.26
C TRP A 49 -1.77 11.76 13.88
N LYS A 50 -2.62 12.43 13.07
CA LYS A 50 -3.83 13.13 13.53
C LYS A 50 -4.93 12.19 14.01
N PHE A 51 -4.86 10.91 13.64
CA PHE A 51 -5.85 9.91 14.02
C PHE A 51 -5.59 9.31 15.41
N HIS A 52 -4.43 9.61 16.03
CA HIS A 52 -4.05 9.12 17.36
C HIS A 52 -4.24 7.61 17.53
N LEU A 53 -3.97 6.83 16.46
CA LEU A 53 -4.08 5.38 16.47
C LEU A 53 -3.13 4.78 17.49
N SER A 54 -3.59 3.77 18.24
CA SER A 54 -2.70 3.00 19.11
C SER A 54 -1.59 2.31 18.29
N ALA A 55 -0.48 1.97 18.94
CA ALA A 55 0.61 1.23 18.28
C ALA A 55 0.11 -0.10 17.67
N THR A 56 -0.82 -0.79 18.35
CA THR A 56 -1.42 -2.02 17.82
C THR A 56 -2.32 -1.74 16.61
N SER A 57 -3.12 -0.67 16.62
CA SER A 57 -3.90 -0.23 15.46
C SER A 57 -3.02 0.11 14.28
N ARG A 58 -1.86 0.73 14.53
CA ARG A 58 -0.88 1.00 13.47
C ARG A 58 -0.30 -0.29 12.88
N ASN A 59 0.11 -1.23 13.73
CA ASN A 59 0.61 -2.53 13.27
C ASN A 59 -0.43 -3.31 12.47
N VAL A 60 -1.70 -3.29 12.91
CA VAL A 60 -2.81 -3.91 12.16
C VAL A 60 -3.00 -3.22 10.82
N LEU A 61 -2.99 -1.88 10.77
CA LEU A 61 -3.14 -1.13 9.53
C LEU A 61 -2.01 -1.43 8.54
N ASP A 62 -0.76 -1.39 9.01
CA ASP A 62 0.40 -1.69 8.17
C ASP A 62 0.35 -3.15 7.66
N HIS A 63 -0.11 -4.10 8.49
CA HIS A 63 -0.35 -5.48 8.06
C HIS A 63 -1.42 -5.57 6.96
N MET A 64 -2.55 -4.87 7.11
CA MET A 64 -3.60 -4.83 6.08
C MET A 64 -3.09 -4.23 4.77
N THR A 65 -2.29 -3.17 4.86
CA THR A 65 -1.71 -2.48 3.72
C THR A 65 -0.81 -3.39 2.89
N VAL A 66 -0.09 -4.33 3.51
CA VAL A 66 0.82 -5.24 2.78
C VAL A 66 0.11 -6.51 2.28
N HIS A 67 -0.90 -6.99 3.00
CA HIS A 67 -1.47 -8.34 2.78
C HIS A 67 -2.87 -8.34 2.14
N HIS A 68 -3.32 -7.23 1.55
CA HIS A 68 -4.61 -7.21 0.86
C HIS A 68 -4.51 -7.77 -0.57
N ASP A 69 -5.60 -8.38 -1.02
CA ASP A 69 -5.77 -8.81 -2.41
C ASP A 69 -6.20 -7.65 -3.34
N ASP A 70 -6.41 -7.93 -4.62
CA ASP A 70 -6.84 -6.95 -5.61
C ASP A 70 -8.22 -6.31 -5.32
N GLN A 71 -8.99 -6.86 -4.40
CA GLN A 71 -10.26 -6.30 -3.91
C GLN A 71 -10.08 -5.54 -2.59
N ALA A 72 -8.85 -5.28 -2.16
CA ALA A 72 -8.51 -4.71 -0.87
C ALA A 72 -8.99 -5.57 0.33
N LEU A 73 -9.21 -6.87 0.13
CA LEU A 73 -9.62 -7.80 1.17
C LEU A 73 -8.40 -8.43 1.81
N VAL A 74 -8.45 -8.58 3.13
CA VAL A 74 -7.41 -9.24 3.91
C VAL A 74 -8.03 -10.38 4.70
N GLN A 75 -7.51 -11.58 4.50
CA GLN A 75 -7.84 -12.73 5.33
C GLN A 75 -7.03 -12.66 6.61
N MET A 76 -7.70 -12.41 7.73
CA MET A 76 -7.06 -12.31 9.04
C MET A 76 -8.05 -12.65 10.15
N THR A 77 -7.62 -13.48 11.09
CA THR A 77 -8.35 -13.67 12.34
C THR A 77 -7.71 -12.79 13.41
N GLN A 78 -8.51 -12.30 14.35
CA GLN A 78 -7.96 -11.52 15.47
C GLN A 78 -7.01 -12.38 16.32
N ALA A 79 -7.26 -13.69 16.40
CA ALA A 79 -6.39 -14.65 17.08
C ALA A 79 -5.02 -14.77 16.39
N SER A 80 -4.97 -14.90 15.06
CA SER A 80 -3.68 -14.99 14.35
C SER A 80 -2.85 -13.71 14.48
N LEU A 81 -3.51 -12.55 14.44
CA LEU A 81 -2.85 -11.26 14.67
C LEU A 81 -2.37 -11.09 16.12
N ALA A 82 -3.14 -11.60 17.08
CA ALA A 82 -2.76 -11.55 18.50
C ALA A 82 -1.44 -12.29 18.73
N VAL A 83 -1.31 -13.50 18.17
CA VAL A 83 -0.08 -14.28 18.18
C VAL A 83 1.05 -13.53 17.45
N LYS A 84 0.80 -13.04 16.22
CA LYS A 84 1.80 -12.32 15.42
C LYS A 84 2.38 -11.09 16.12
N PHE A 85 1.54 -10.34 16.85
CA PHE A 85 1.96 -9.12 17.53
C PHE A 85 2.33 -9.33 19.00
N GLY A 86 2.34 -10.58 19.49
CA GLY A 86 2.65 -10.89 20.89
C GLY A 86 1.72 -10.19 21.88
N CYS A 87 0.41 -10.12 21.59
CA CYS A 87 -0.56 -9.41 22.41
C CYS A 87 -1.88 -10.17 22.56
N SER A 88 -2.78 -9.71 23.43
CA SER A 88 -4.09 -10.35 23.61
C SER A 88 -5.04 -10.09 22.44
N GLN A 89 -5.90 -11.06 22.15
CA GLN A 89 -6.95 -10.91 21.12
C GLN A 89 -7.84 -9.69 21.39
N SER A 90 -8.15 -9.38 22.64
CA SER A 90 -8.94 -8.21 23.02
C SER A 90 -8.23 -6.89 22.66
N LYS A 91 -6.89 -6.86 22.63
CA LYS A 91 -6.12 -5.69 22.17
C LYS A 91 -6.23 -5.51 20.67
N VAL A 92 -6.13 -6.61 19.90
CA VAL A 92 -6.36 -6.62 18.45
C VAL A 92 -7.79 -6.21 18.11
N SER A 93 -8.78 -6.72 18.85
CA SER A 93 -10.18 -6.38 18.63
C SER A 93 -10.43 -4.87 18.80
N ARG A 94 -9.90 -4.28 19.88
CA ARG A 94 -9.94 -2.81 20.09
C ARG A 94 -9.26 -2.05 18.95
N ALA A 95 -8.10 -2.54 18.52
CA ALA A 95 -7.35 -1.93 17.42
C ALA A 95 -8.13 -1.95 16.09
N VAL A 96 -8.76 -3.06 15.75
CA VAL A 96 -9.67 -3.16 14.59
C VAL A 96 -10.87 -2.23 14.75
N GLY A 97 -11.40 -2.08 15.96
CA GLY A 97 -12.46 -1.13 16.28
C GLY A 97 -12.05 0.32 16.02
N GLU A 98 -10.84 0.72 16.41
CA GLU A 98 -10.28 2.05 16.11
C GLU A 98 -10.18 2.29 14.60
N LEU A 99 -9.64 1.33 13.85
CA LEU A 99 -9.55 1.43 12.39
C LEU A 99 -10.92 1.54 11.73
N THR A 100 -11.91 0.82 12.27
CA THR A 100 -13.30 0.87 11.78
C THR A 100 -13.95 2.22 12.06
N ARG A 101 -13.71 2.80 13.24
CA ARG A 101 -14.24 4.12 13.62
C ARG A 101 -13.76 5.23 12.69
N HIS A 102 -12.51 5.14 12.24
CA HIS A 102 -11.92 6.10 11.30
C HIS A 102 -12.08 5.68 9.82
N ASN A 103 -12.91 4.67 9.54
CA ASN A 103 -13.17 4.13 8.21
C ASN A 103 -11.92 3.66 7.43
N PHE A 104 -10.81 3.36 8.11
CA PHE A 104 -9.65 2.76 7.46
C PHE A 104 -9.93 1.34 6.99
N ALA A 105 -10.79 0.61 7.69
CA ALA A 105 -11.17 -0.74 7.34
C ALA A 105 -12.58 -1.06 7.84
N TRP A 106 -13.21 -2.08 7.26
CA TRP A 106 -14.45 -2.63 7.80
C TRP A 106 -14.47 -4.15 7.66
N LYS A 107 -15.32 -4.79 8.47
CA LYS A 107 -15.52 -6.23 8.43
C LYS A 107 -16.46 -6.57 7.27
N GLU A 108 -16.06 -7.52 6.45
CA GLU A 108 -16.89 -8.07 5.37
C GLU A 108 -17.57 -9.35 5.83
N ARG A 109 -16.79 -10.26 6.43
CA ARG A 109 -17.30 -11.49 7.07
C ARG A 109 -16.36 -11.93 8.19
N ARG A 110 -16.71 -13.03 8.87
CA ARG A 110 -15.84 -13.60 9.91
C ARG A 110 -14.46 -13.93 9.31
N GLY A 111 -13.40 -13.36 9.88
CA GLY A 111 -12.02 -13.59 9.43
C GLY A 111 -11.61 -12.80 8.18
N GLN A 112 -12.47 -11.92 7.64
CA GLN A 112 -12.15 -11.14 6.46
C GLN A 112 -12.52 -9.66 6.65
N TYR A 113 -11.55 -8.80 6.41
CA TYR A 113 -11.71 -7.36 6.48
C TYR A 113 -11.36 -6.72 5.15
N ARG A 114 -12.05 -5.64 4.80
CA ARG A 114 -11.65 -4.81 3.67
C ARG A 114 -10.91 -3.58 4.17
N LEU A 115 -9.76 -3.31 3.57
CA LEU A 115 -9.04 -2.06 3.70
C LEU A 115 -9.71 -1.02 2.80
N HIS A 116 -9.80 0.23 3.27
CA HIS A 116 -10.44 1.28 2.51
C HIS A 116 -9.73 1.48 1.15
N PRO A 117 -10.44 1.41 0.00
CA PRO A 117 -9.82 1.47 -1.33
C PRO A 117 -9.05 2.78 -1.61
N LEU A 118 -9.49 3.90 -1.02
CA LEU A 118 -8.77 5.18 -1.11
C LEU A 118 -7.46 5.20 -0.32
N TYR A 119 -7.27 4.26 0.61
CA TYR A 119 -6.02 4.12 1.35
C TYR A 119 -5.13 3.00 0.78
N ALA A 120 -5.74 1.86 0.43
CA ALA A 120 -5.06 0.66 -0.07
C ALA A 120 -4.26 0.90 -1.36
N TYR A 121 -4.73 1.83 -2.20
CA TYR A 121 -4.16 2.11 -3.51
C TYR A 121 -3.81 3.58 -3.70
N ARG A 122 -2.85 3.84 -4.61
CA ARG A 122 -2.62 5.17 -5.15
C ARG A 122 -3.85 5.66 -5.91
N TRP A 123 -4.15 6.94 -5.71
CA TRP A 123 -5.18 7.67 -6.42
C TRP A 123 -5.10 7.45 -7.94
N GLY A 124 -6.22 7.08 -8.55
CA GLY A 124 -6.37 6.93 -10.00
C GLY A 124 -5.86 5.61 -10.58
N SER A 125 -5.31 4.71 -9.76
CA SER A 125 -4.89 3.38 -10.22
C SER A 125 -6.06 2.59 -10.81
N ARG A 126 -5.78 1.73 -11.80
CA ARG A 126 -6.82 0.90 -12.46
C ARG A 126 -7.55 0.02 -11.45
N LYS A 127 -6.80 -0.64 -10.54
CA LYS A 127 -7.35 -1.48 -9.47
C LYS A 127 -8.30 -0.71 -8.57
N GLN A 128 -7.91 0.50 -8.14
CA GLN A 128 -8.77 1.36 -7.35
C GLN A 128 -10.04 1.75 -8.11
N ARG A 129 -9.94 2.26 -9.35
CA ARG A 129 -11.11 2.68 -10.13
C ARG A 129 -12.10 1.53 -10.35
N THR A 130 -11.60 0.34 -10.72
CA THR A 130 -12.43 -0.86 -10.87
C THR A 130 -13.12 -1.24 -9.55
N LEU A 131 -12.41 -1.19 -8.43
CA LEU A 131 -12.99 -1.51 -7.13
C LEU A 131 -14.02 -0.47 -6.67
N LEU A 132 -13.73 0.83 -6.83
CA LEU A 132 -14.67 1.92 -6.50
C LEU A 132 -15.96 1.81 -7.32
N ALA A 133 -15.85 1.49 -8.62
CA ALA A 133 -17.01 1.28 -9.48
C ALA A 133 -17.88 0.08 -9.01
N LYS A 134 -17.25 -1.00 -8.54
CA LYS A 134 -17.95 -2.18 -8.00
C LYS A 134 -18.63 -1.92 -6.66
N LEU A 135 -17.99 -1.17 -5.76
CA LEU A 135 -18.52 -0.89 -4.43
C LEU A 135 -19.70 0.10 -4.44
N GLY A 136 -19.81 0.90 -5.50
CA GLY A 136 -20.84 1.92 -5.64
C GLY A 136 -20.56 3.18 -4.82
N LYS A 137 -21.25 4.26 -5.19
CA LYS A 137 -21.08 5.59 -4.59
C LYS A 137 -21.51 5.63 -3.12
N ASP A 138 -22.54 4.87 -2.76
CA ASP A 138 -23.14 4.90 -1.42
C ASP A 138 -22.18 4.33 -0.37
N THR A 139 -21.50 3.22 -0.69
CA THR A 139 -20.50 2.62 0.18
C THR A 139 -19.37 3.61 0.49
N LEU A 140 -18.91 4.36 -0.50
CA LEU A 140 -17.81 5.31 -0.36
C LEU A 140 -18.22 6.55 0.43
N THR A 141 -19.45 7.02 0.22
CA THR A 141 -20.01 8.17 0.97
C THR A 141 -20.18 7.81 2.44
N ASN A 142 -20.65 6.60 2.74
CA ASN A 142 -20.85 6.13 4.12
C ASN A 142 -19.54 5.76 4.84
N LYS A 143 -18.45 5.54 4.09
CA LYS A 143 -17.14 5.11 4.61
C LYS A 143 -16.05 6.15 4.39
N GLU A 144 -16.40 7.43 4.30
CA GLU A 144 -15.41 8.48 4.10
C GLU A 144 -14.38 8.52 5.25
N ILE A 145 -13.09 8.54 4.89
CA ILE A 145 -12.00 8.78 5.84
C ILE A 145 -11.89 10.29 6.03
N VAL A 146 -12.45 10.79 7.13
CA VAL A 146 -12.32 12.19 7.52
C VAL A 146 -11.01 12.37 8.27
N ILE A 147 -10.06 13.12 7.70
CA ILE A 147 -8.83 13.50 8.38
C ILE A 147 -9.20 14.48 9.50
N PRO A 148 -8.92 14.17 10.77
CA PRO A 148 -9.22 15.09 11.86
C PRO A 148 -8.53 16.44 11.61
N SER A 149 -9.29 17.52 11.67
CA SER A 149 -8.71 18.86 11.71
C SER A 149 -8.21 19.13 13.13
N VAL A 150 -6.99 19.66 13.25
CA VAL A 150 -6.47 20.13 14.53
C VAL A 150 -7.23 21.42 14.85
N ARG A 151 -8.32 21.36 15.61
CA ARG A 151 -9.05 22.56 16.06
C ARG A 151 -8.31 23.20 17.24
N LYS A 152 -7.49 24.22 16.93
CA LYS A 152 -7.33 25.55 17.58
C LYS A 152 -5.87 26.06 17.51
N GLU A 153 -5.51 26.75 16.43
CA GLU A 153 -4.39 27.72 16.45
C GLU A 153 -4.87 29.18 16.24
N THR A 154 -6.17 29.42 16.07
CA THR A 154 -6.76 30.77 16.11
C THR A 154 -7.61 30.93 17.37
N SER A 155 -6.92 31.09 18.49
CA SER A 155 -7.46 31.59 19.76
C SER A 155 -6.32 32.25 20.55
N ARG A 156 -5.67 33.25 19.96
CA ARG A 156 -4.89 34.28 20.66
C ARG A 156 -5.00 35.57 19.88
#